data_AF-A0A954PNM9-F1
#
_entry.id   AF-A0A954PNM9-F1
#
_cell.length_a   1.000
_cell.length_b   1.000
_cell.length_c   1.000
_cell.angle_alpha   90.00
_cell.angle_beta   90.00
_cell.angle_gamma   90.00
#
_symmetry.space_group_name_H-M   'P 1'
#
loop_
_entity.id
_entity.type
_entity.pdbx_description
1 polymer ?
#
loop_
_entity_poly.entity_id
_entity_poly.type
_entity_poly.pdbx_seq_one_letter_code
_entity_poly.pdbx_strand_id
1 'polypeptide(L)'
;MNDPIYHVSPDGLLALTVQEDSHGECEIGFHGFDWRVPASQLAELSGTSSTEAVQRFVADILHDRALIAVLRVAQEMSDVWVTAAPEADWQFQQPGERLEFRYWSGKPARLEF
;
A
#
# COMPACT_ATOMS: atom_id res chain seq x y z
N MET A 1 -14.27 -9.67 -16.06
CA MET A 1 -13.79 -9.22 -14.74
C MET A 1 -13.09 -10.41 -14.14
N ASN A 2 -11.77 -10.32 -13.99
CA ASN A 2 -10.98 -11.38 -13.37
C ASN A 2 -11.17 -11.33 -11.85
N ASP A 3 -11.07 -12.49 -11.20
CA ASP A 3 -11.08 -12.53 -9.74
C ASP A 3 -9.88 -11.74 -9.17
N PRO A 4 -10.06 -10.94 -8.11
CA PRO A 4 -8.97 -10.23 -7.49
C PRO A 4 -7.91 -11.19 -6.93
N ILE A 5 -6.64 -10.84 -7.13
CA ILE A 5 -5.52 -11.56 -6.55
C ILE A 5 -5.23 -10.96 -5.17
N TYR A 6 -5.09 -11.84 -4.17
CA TYR A 6 -4.75 -11.45 -2.81
C TYR A 6 -3.40 -11.99 -2.39
N HIS A 7 -2.62 -11.15 -1.72
CA HIS A 7 -1.48 -11.56 -0.92
C HIS A 7 -1.74 -11.15 0.52
N VAL A 8 -1.60 -12.08 1.47
CA VAL A 8 -1.78 -11.78 2.90
C VAL A 8 -0.41 -11.59 3.54
N SER A 9 -0.28 -10.56 4.39
CA SER A 9 0.97 -10.29 5.10
C SER A 9 1.29 -11.44 6.06
N PRO A 10 2.57 -11.71 6.36
CA PRO A 10 2.93 -12.82 7.24
C PRO A 10 2.32 -12.78 8.65
N ASP A 11 1.99 -11.58 9.15
CA ASP A 11 1.30 -11.38 10.43
C ASP A 11 -0.24 -11.41 10.32
N GLY A 12 -0.78 -11.59 9.12
CA GLY A 12 -2.21 -11.69 8.84
C GLY A 12 -2.99 -10.37 8.94
N LEU A 13 -2.31 -9.24 9.16
CA LEU A 13 -2.98 -7.96 9.40
C LEU A 13 -3.36 -7.21 8.12
N LEU A 14 -2.64 -7.41 7.02
CA LEU A 14 -2.88 -6.73 5.75
C LEU A 14 -3.11 -7.76 4.64
N ALA A 15 -3.98 -7.42 3.70
CA ALA A 15 -4.12 -8.15 2.45
C ALA A 15 -3.98 -7.19 1.28
N LEU A 16 -2.92 -7.35 0.48
CA LEU A 16 -2.70 -6.61 -0.75
C LEU A 16 -3.62 -7.17 -1.82
N THR A 17 -4.32 -6.29 -2.54
CA THR A 17 -5.25 -6.63 -3.62
C THR A 17 -4.73 -6.12 -4.94
N VAL A 18 -4.75 -6.98 -5.95
CA VAL A 18 -4.55 -6.59 -7.35
C VAL A 18 -5.82 -6.97 -8.11
N GLN A 19 -6.52 -5.97 -8.66
CA GLN A 19 -7.82 -6.16 -9.28
C GLN A 19 -7.93 -5.37 -10.58
N GLU A 20 -8.57 -5.94 -11.58
CA GLU A 20 -8.95 -5.24 -12.80
C GLU A 20 -10.38 -4.71 -12.68
N ASP A 21 -10.59 -3.44 -13.02
CA ASP A 21 -11.89 -2.79 -13.03
C ASP A 21 -12.74 -3.17 -14.26
N SER A 22 -13.92 -2.56 -14.42
CA SER A 22 -14.79 -2.81 -15.57
C SER A 22 -14.27 -2.24 -16.90
N HIS A 23 -13.25 -1.38 -16.86
CA HIS A 23 -12.63 -0.72 -18.00
C HIS A 23 -11.30 -1.38 -18.42
N GLY A 24 -10.84 -2.38 -17.67
CA GLY A 24 -9.58 -3.07 -17.91
C GLY A 24 -8.37 -2.39 -17.24
N GLU A 25 -8.60 -1.40 -16.37
CA GLU A 25 -7.55 -0.79 -15.57
C GLU A 25 -7.25 -1.68 -14.36
N CYS A 26 -5.97 -1.98 -14.14
CA CYS A 26 -5.53 -2.71 -12.98
C CYS A 26 -5.26 -1.73 -11.83
N GLU A 27 -5.75 -2.03 -10.64
CA GLU A 27 -5.52 -1.25 -9.42
C GLU A 27 -4.87 -2.11 -8.34
N ILE A 28 -3.92 -1.52 -7.62
CA ILE A 28 -3.29 -2.11 -6.44
C ILE A 28 -3.81 -1.38 -5.21
N GLY A 29 -4.20 -2.11 -4.17
CA GLY A 29 -4.68 -1.53 -2.90
C GLY A 29 -4.57 -2.50 -1.74
N PHE A 30 -5.13 -2.12 -0.59
CA PHE A 30 -5.29 -3.02 0.56
C PHE A 30 -6.76 -3.37 0.77
N HIS A 31 -7.06 -4.65 0.99
CA HIS A 31 -8.41 -5.11 1.23
C HIS A 31 -8.98 -4.46 2.49
N GLY A 32 -10.18 -3.89 2.38
CA GLY A 32 -10.84 -3.21 3.49
C GLY A 32 -10.45 -1.74 3.67
N PHE A 33 -9.60 -1.20 2.80
CA PHE A 33 -9.17 0.20 2.84
C PHE A 33 -9.41 0.89 1.48
N ASP A 34 -9.55 2.20 1.50
CA ASP A 34 -9.90 2.98 0.31
C ASP A 34 -8.69 3.28 -0.59
N TRP A 35 -7.47 3.26 -0.04
CA TRP A 35 -6.26 3.53 -0.80
C TRP A 35 -6.08 2.53 -1.95
N ARG A 36 -5.96 3.08 -3.16
CA ARG A 36 -5.66 2.36 -4.40
C ARG A 36 -4.74 3.18 -5.29
N VAL A 37 -3.95 2.49 -6.10
CA VAL A 37 -3.10 3.10 -7.13
C VAL A 37 -3.38 2.41 -8.48
N PRO A 38 -3.78 3.16 -9.50
CA PRO A 38 -3.91 2.65 -10.87
C PRO A 38 -2.57 2.22 -11.46
N ALA A 39 -2.57 1.14 -12.23
CA ALA A 39 -1.39 0.62 -12.91
C ALA A 39 -0.85 1.61 -13.95
N SER A 40 -1.72 2.38 -14.59
CA SER A 40 -1.37 3.49 -15.48
C SER A 40 -0.54 4.56 -14.78
N GLN A 41 -0.88 4.91 -13.55
CA GLN A 41 -0.11 5.85 -12.74
C GLN A 41 1.29 5.28 -12.40
N LEU A 42 1.37 4.01 -12.03
CA LEU A 42 2.67 3.35 -11.78
C LEU A 42 3.52 3.27 -13.05
N ALA A 43 2.90 3.00 -14.20
CA ALA A 43 3.57 2.97 -15.51
C ALA A 43 4.18 4.32 -15.85
N GLU A 44 3.41 5.40 -15.69
CA GLU A 44 3.86 6.77 -15.94
C GLU A 44 5.04 7.14 -15.04
N LEU A 45 4.95 6.86 -13.73
CA LEU A 45 6.01 7.16 -12.76
C LEU A 45 7.29 6.35 -13.00
N SER A 46 7.17 5.13 -13.50
CA SER A 46 8.31 4.24 -13.73
C SER A 46 8.89 4.31 -15.16
N GLY A 47 8.16 4.87 -16.11
CA GLY A 47 8.51 4.83 -17.54
C GLY A 47 8.44 3.43 -18.15
N THR A 48 7.65 2.52 -17.56
CA THR A 48 7.52 1.12 -18.00
C THR A 48 6.08 0.79 -18.41
N SER A 49 5.84 -0.44 -18.87
CA SER A 49 4.46 -0.89 -19.13
C SER A 49 3.67 -1.05 -17.82
N SER A 50 2.34 -0.92 -17.86
CA SER A 50 1.47 -1.15 -16.69
C SER A 50 1.71 -2.51 -16.04
N THR A 51 1.89 -3.57 -16.84
CA THR A 51 2.17 -4.91 -16.32
C THR A 51 3.49 -4.97 -15.55
N GLU A 52 4.56 -4.40 -16.10
CA GLU A 52 5.87 -4.36 -15.46
C GLU A 52 5.86 -3.50 -14.19
N ALA A 53 5.18 -2.34 -14.26
CA ALA A 53 5.04 -1.43 -13.14
C ALA A 53 4.28 -2.08 -11.96
N VAL A 54 3.17 -2.78 -12.25
CA VAL A 54 2.41 -3.55 -11.25
C VAL A 54 3.28 -4.64 -10.63
N GLN A 55 3.94 -5.46 -11.46
CA GLN A 55 4.79 -6.56 -10.98
C GLN A 55 5.90 -6.06 -10.07
N ARG A 56 6.56 -4.96 -10.46
CA ARG A 56 7.62 -4.34 -9.67
C ARG A 56 7.08 -3.78 -8.35
N PHE A 57 5.97 -3.05 -8.40
CA PHE A 57 5.37 -2.44 -7.22
C PHE A 57 4.91 -3.48 -6.19
N VAL A 58 4.21 -4.52 -6.66
CA VAL A 58 3.83 -5.67 -5.82
C VAL A 58 5.08 -6.33 -5.24
N ALA A 59 6.11 -6.60 -6.05
CA ALA A 59 7.35 -7.20 -5.57
C ALA A 59 8.07 -6.32 -4.54
N ASP A 60 8.02 -5.00 -4.67
CA ASP A 60 8.63 -4.07 -3.71
C ASP A 60 7.89 -4.09 -2.36
N ILE A 61 6.55 -4.18 -2.37
CA ILE A 61 5.77 -4.39 -1.15
C ILE A 61 6.13 -5.74 -0.53
N LEU A 62 5.97 -6.84 -1.27
CA LEU A 62 6.11 -8.20 -0.73
C LEU A 62 7.52 -8.52 -0.18
N HIS A 63 8.54 -7.80 -0.64
CA HIS A 63 9.94 -7.98 -0.21
C HIS A 63 10.46 -6.87 0.70
N ASP A 64 9.56 -6.15 1.41
CA ASP A 64 9.92 -5.10 2.38
C ASP A 64 10.75 -3.94 1.78
N ARG A 65 10.60 -3.65 0.47
CA ARG A 65 11.25 -2.51 -0.20
C ARG A 65 10.34 -1.27 -0.30
N ALA A 66 9.07 -1.40 0.02
CA ALA A 66 8.12 -0.29 0.14
C ALA A 66 7.71 -0.08 1.60
N LEU A 67 7.55 1.19 2.00
CA LEU A 67 7.01 1.55 3.30
C LEU A 67 5.49 1.58 3.25
N ILE A 68 4.85 0.99 4.25
CA ILE A 68 3.41 1.01 4.44
C ILE A 68 3.13 1.89 5.66
N ALA A 69 2.33 2.92 5.45
CA ALA A 69 1.76 3.72 6.51
C ALA A 69 0.44 3.09 6.97
N VAL A 70 0.23 3.07 8.27
CA VAL A 70 -0.98 2.58 8.94
C VAL A 70 -1.46 3.67 9.88
N LEU A 71 -2.63 4.22 9.61
CA LEU A 71 -3.30 5.14 10.50
C LEU A 71 -4.21 4.35 11.44
N ARG A 72 -4.14 4.64 12.73
CA ARG A 72 -4.99 4.04 13.75
C ARG A 72 -5.80 5.06 14.50
N VAL A 73 -7.05 4.73 14.78
CA VAL A 73 -7.94 5.45 15.71
C VAL A 73 -8.39 4.47 16.78
N ALA A 74 -8.21 4.84 18.05
CA ALA A 74 -8.57 3.95 19.18
C ALA A 74 -8.01 2.51 19.05
N GLN A 75 -6.79 2.36 18.50
CA GLN A 75 -6.08 1.10 18.22
C GLN A 75 -6.57 0.29 16.99
N GLU A 76 -7.69 0.65 16.39
CA GLU A 76 -8.18 0.04 15.15
C GLU A 76 -7.50 0.68 13.93
N MET A 77 -7.22 -0.11 12.89
CA MET A 77 -6.67 0.42 11.63
C MET A 77 -7.80 1.14 10.89
N SER A 78 -7.64 2.45 10.68
CA SER A 78 -8.61 3.26 9.95
C SER A 78 -8.22 3.45 8.49
N ASP A 79 -6.92 3.50 8.19
CA ASP A 79 -6.42 3.65 6.82
C ASP A 79 -5.02 3.04 6.65
N VAL A 80 -4.70 2.64 5.42
CA VAL A 80 -3.43 1.99 5.05
C VAL A 80 -3.03 2.37 3.63
N TRP A 81 -1.80 2.86 3.45
CA TRP A 81 -1.27 3.22 2.14
C TRP A 81 0.22 2.92 2.01
N VAL A 82 0.70 2.80 0.77
CA VAL A 82 2.15 2.80 0.49
C VAL A 82 2.65 4.22 0.35
N THR A 83 3.80 4.53 0.95
CA THR A 83 4.39 5.87 0.93
C THR A 83 5.85 5.87 0.51
N ALA A 84 6.25 6.93 -0.17
CA ALA A 84 7.65 7.26 -0.46
C ALA A 84 8.15 8.48 0.35
N ALA A 85 7.28 9.14 1.11
CA ALA A 85 7.57 10.39 1.81
C ALA A 85 7.02 10.35 3.25
N PRO A 86 7.53 9.44 4.11
CA PRO A 86 6.99 9.25 5.46
C PRO A 86 7.09 10.50 6.35
N GLU A 87 8.04 11.42 6.10
CA GLU A 87 8.11 12.72 6.79
C GLU A 87 6.89 13.60 6.51
N ALA A 88 6.45 13.63 5.25
CA ALA A 88 5.31 14.42 4.83
C ALA A 88 4.01 13.83 5.38
N ASP A 89 3.93 12.51 5.56
CA ASP A 89 2.70 11.84 5.98
C ASP A 89 2.28 12.18 7.42
N TRP A 90 3.21 12.63 8.28
CA TRP A 90 2.86 13.10 9.63
C TRP A 90 1.84 14.23 9.64
N GLN A 91 1.74 15.01 8.55
CA GLN A 91 0.76 16.08 8.42
C GLN A 91 -0.69 15.58 8.37
N PHE A 92 -0.90 14.30 8.03
CA PHE A 92 -2.24 13.70 7.97
C PHE A 92 -2.77 13.28 9.33
N GLN A 93 -1.90 13.07 10.32
CA GLN A 93 -2.31 12.61 11.65
C GLN A 93 -3.09 13.70 12.40
N GLN A 94 -4.34 13.40 12.77
CA GLN A 94 -5.19 14.24 13.60
C GLN A 94 -5.06 13.87 15.09
N PRO A 95 -5.51 14.75 16.02
CA PRO A 95 -5.54 14.43 17.44
C PRO A 95 -6.34 13.15 17.75
N GLY A 96 -5.73 12.21 18.47
CA GLY A 96 -6.33 10.91 18.79
C GLY A 96 -6.02 9.81 17.78
N GLU A 97 -5.40 10.16 16.65
CA GLU A 97 -4.88 9.21 15.69
C GLU A 97 -3.41 8.88 15.96
N ARG A 98 -2.98 7.72 15.47
CA ARG A 98 -1.59 7.31 15.50
C ARG A 98 -1.18 6.81 14.14
N LEU A 99 -0.21 7.47 13.54
CA LEU A 99 0.45 7.03 12.32
C LEU A 99 1.63 6.11 12.68
N GLU A 100 1.62 4.92 12.09
CA GLU A 100 2.67 3.92 12.23
C GLU A 100 3.21 3.56 10.85
N PHE A 101 4.51 3.31 10.75
CA PHE A 101 5.12 2.83 9.52
C PHE A 101 5.64 1.42 9.73
N ARG A 102 5.41 0.57 8.73
CA ARG A 102 5.81 -0.84 8.76
C ARG A 102 6.17 -1.33 7.37
N TYR A 103 6.79 -2.50 7.34
CA TYR A 103 6.99 -3.26 6.11
C TYR A 103 5.95 -4.38 5.98
N TRP A 104 5.92 -5.03 4.82
CA TRP A 104 5.01 -6.12 4.54
C TRP A 104 5.15 -7.28 5.52
N SER A 105 6.37 -7.62 5.92
CA SER A 105 6.66 -8.65 6.92
C SER A 105 6.09 -8.40 8.31
N GLY A 106 5.53 -7.20 8.57
CA GLY A 106 5.01 -6.80 9.88
C GLY A 106 6.05 -6.18 10.80
N LYS A 107 7.29 -6.04 10.34
CA LYS A 107 8.31 -5.30 11.08
C LYS A 107 7.98 -3.80 11.08
N PRO A 108 8.06 -3.13 12.24
CA PRO A 108 7.96 -1.68 12.29
C PRO A 108 9.14 -1.07 11.55
N ALA A 109 8.89 -0.01 10.78
CA ALA A 109 9.93 0.80 10.20
C ALA A 109 10.47 1.75 11.27
N ARG A 110 11.79 1.75 11.46
CA ARG A 110 12.47 2.80 12.25
C ARG A 110 12.88 3.89 11.29
N LEU A 111 12.23 5.03 11.43
CA LEU A 111 12.51 6.21 10.65
C LEU A 111 13.37 7.14 11.51
N GLU A 112 14.52 7.53 11.00
CA GLU A 112 15.40 8.52 11.61
C GLU A 112 15.24 9.81 10.80
N PHE A 113 14.69 10.84 11.43
CA PHE A 113 14.45 12.16 10.85
C PHE A 113 15.16 13.22 11.70
#